data_AF-A0A2Z6GBY5-F1
#
_entry.id   AF-A0A2Z6GBY5-F1
#
_cell.length_a   1.000
_cell.length_b   1.000
_cell.length_c   1.000
_cell.angle_alpha   90.00
_cell.angle_beta   90.00
_cell.angle_gamma   90.00
#
_symmetry.space_group_name_H-M   'P 1'
#
loop_
_entity.id
_entity.type
_entity.pdbx_description
1 polymer ?
#
loop_
_entity_poly.entity_id
_entity_poly.type
_entity_poly.pdbx_seq_one_letter_code
_entity_poly.pdbx_strand_id
1 'polypeptide(L)'
;MNAALIPKASSKPPVPLIGMRAIERMLLRHVFAPVPEAKLIVAVICQGIADAAAVEDYTRRRAYQFLLGSDLDHLADLVELNPEFVREVARRARYLTTQKTPKPKKRTRKSGAR
;
A
#
# COMPACT_ATOMS: atom_id res chain seq x y z
N MET A 1 -24.68 15.42 -11.77
CA MET A 1 -23.85 14.21 -11.61
C MET A 1 -22.52 14.64 -11.00
N ASN A 2 -22.36 14.47 -9.68
CA ASN A 2 -21.20 14.99 -8.95
C ASN A 2 -20.04 13.99 -9.04
N ALA A 3 -18.99 14.37 -9.75
CA ALA A 3 -17.72 13.64 -9.76
C ALA A 3 -17.18 13.58 -8.32
N ALA A 4 -17.17 12.37 -7.75
CA ALA A 4 -16.65 12.12 -6.41
C ALA A 4 -15.18 12.56 -6.34
N LEU A 5 -14.90 13.49 -5.43
CA LEU A 5 -13.57 13.98 -5.11
C LEU A 5 -12.74 12.83 -4.54
N ILE A 6 -11.93 12.18 -5.37
CA ILE A 6 -10.88 11.27 -4.92
C ILE A 6 -9.92 12.08 -4.03
N PRO A 7 -9.73 11.71 -2.76
CA PRO A 7 -8.83 12.44 -1.87
C PRO A 7 -7.41 12.44 -2.45
N LYS A 8 -6.84 13.63 -2.64
CA LYS A 8 -5.46 13.80 -3.10
C LYS A 8 -4.53 13.26 -2.01
N ALA A 9 -3.90 12.12 -2.25
CA ALA A 9 -2.91 11.53 -1.37
C ALA A 9 -1.81 12.56 -1.04
N SER A 10 -1.29 12.50 0.18
CA SER A 10 -0.12 13.27 0.64
C SER A 10 0.97 13.27 -0.44
N SER A 11 1.43 14.46 -0.86
CA SER A 11 2.37 14.62 -1.97
C SER A 11 3.80 14.12 -1.69
N LYS A 12 4.06 13.60 -0.50
CA LYS A 12 5.36 13.02 -0.13
C LYS A 12 5.23 11.49 -0.04
N PRO A 13 6.14 10.73 -0.68
CA PRO A 13 6.16 9.28 -0.55
C PRO A 13 6.37 8.89 0.93
N PRO A 14 5.80 7.76 1.37
CA PRO A 14 6.09 7.25 2.70
C PRO A 14 7.59 7.00 2.89
N VAL A 15 8.06 7.15 4.13
CA VAL A 15 9.41 6.75 4.55
C VAL A 15 9.31 5.37 5.19
N PRO A 16 9.80 4.31 4.53
CA PRO A 16 9.74 2.95 5.07
C PRO A 16 10.51 2.81 6.39
N LEU A 17 9.98 1.97 7.29
CA LEU A 17 10.65 1.67 8.56
C LEU A 17 11.75 0.60 8.39
N ILE A 18 11.53 -0.34 7.48
CA ILE A 18 12.44 -1.45 7.17
C ILE A 18 12.54 -1.62 5.66
N GLY A 19 13.66 -2.16 5.19
CA GLY A 19 13.87 -2.42 3.76
C GLY A 19 13.11 -3.65 3.25
N MET A 20 12.82 -3.68 1.95
CA MET A 20 12.00 -4.72 1.32
C MET A 20 12.60 -6.14 1.49
N ARG A 21 13.92 -6.28 1.46
CA ARG A 21 14.60 -7.57 1.67
C ARG A 21 14.29 -8.20 3.04
N ALA A 22 14.05 -7.39 4.07
CA ALA A 22 13.65 -7.89 5.38
C ALA A 22 12.20 -8.41 5.36
N ILE A 23 11.31 -7.70 4.66
CA ILE A 23 9.91 -8.10 4.46
C ILE A 23 9.85 -9.40 3.66
N GLU A 24 10.55 -9.49 2.53
CA GLU A 24 10.59 -10.68 1.66
C GLU A 24 11.00 -11.94 2.44
N ARG A 25 12.10 -11.86 3.21
CA ARG A 25 12.57 -12.98 4.04
C ARG A 25 11.55 -13.40 5.09
N MET A 26 10.81 -12.45 5.66
CA MET A 26 9.77 -12.73 6.64
C MET A 26 8.56 -13.38 5.95
N LEU A 27 8.07 -12.83 4.84
CA LEU A 27 6.93 -13.40 4.10
C LEU A 27 7.23 -14.84 3.63
N LEU A 28 8.44 -15.12 3.13
CA LEU A 28 8.85 -16.47 2.74
C LEU A 28 8.82 -17.49 3.88
N ARG A 29 8.94 -17.06 5.14
CA ARG A 29 8.80 -17.96 6.31
C ARG A 29 7.34 -18.29 6.65
N HIS A 30 6.40 -17.55 6.09
CA HIS A 30 4.96 -17.74 6.25
C HIS A 30 4.30 -18.35 4.99
N VAL A 31 5.09 -18.77 4.00
CA VAL A 31 4.63 -19.54 2.86
C VAL A 31 4.62 -21.02 3.24
N PHE A 32 3.50 -21.69 3.01
CA PHE A 32 3.33 -23.11 3.30
C PHE A 32 3.14 -23.96 2.04
N ALA A 33 2.83 -23.34 0.90
CA ALA A 33 2.66 -24.05 -0.37
C ALA A 33 3.99 -24.62 -0.89
N PRO A 34 4.06 -25.92 -1.25
CA PRO A 34 5.23 -26.55 -1.83
C PRO A 34 5.34 -26.30 -3.35
N VAL A 35 5.27 -25.03 -3.77
CA VAL A 35 5.33 -24.64 -5.20
C VAL A 35 6.69 -24.05 -5.57
N PRO A 36 7.28 -24.40 -6.72
CA PRO A 36 8.57 -23.88 -7.14
C PRO A 36 8.56 -22.35 -7.36
N GLU A 37 7.40 -21.78 -7.70
CA GLU A 37 7.19 -20.35 -7.96
C GLU A 37 7.00 -19.52 -6.68
N ALA A 38 7.02 -20.11 -5.48
CA ALA A 38 6.74 -19.41 -4.24
C ALA A 38 7.57 -18.11 -4.07
N LYS A 39 8.87 -18.18 -4.40
CA LYS A 39 9.76 -17.01 -4.36
C LYS A 39 9.36 -15.92 -5.35
N LEU A 40 8.92 -16.31 -6.55
CA LEU A 40 8.47 -15.38 -7.58
C LEU A 40 7.18 -14.68 -7.12
N ILE A 41 6.22 -15.43 -6.59
CA ILE A 41 4.94 -14.88 -6.10
C ILE A 41 5.19 -13.89 -4.96
N VAL A 42 6.02 -14.26 -3.98
CA VAL A 42 6.40 -13.34 -2.89
C VAL A 42 7.14 -12.11 -3.42
N ALA A 43 8.00 -12.25 -4.42
CA ALA A 43 8.68 -11.11 -5.04
C ALA A 43 7.69 -10.14 -5.70
N VAL A 44 6.64 -10.63 -6.39
CA VAL A 44 5.58 -9.79 -6.97
C VAL A 44 4.83 -9.03 -5.87
N ILE A 45 4.47 -9.71 -4.78
CA ILE A 45 3.82 -9.08 -3.62
C ILE A 45 4.73 -7.99 -3.03
N CYS A 46 6.01 -8.28 -2.82
CA CYS A 46 7.00 -7.33 -2.31
C CYS A 46 7.16 -6.11 -3.23
N GLN A 47 7.14 -6.31 -4.56
CA GLN A 47 7.19 -5.20 -5.52
C GLN A 47 5.96 -4.30 -5.37
N GLY A 48 4.76 -4.87 -5.24
CA GLY A 48 3.54 -4.10 -4.97
C GLY A 48 3.64 -3.28 -3.68
N ILE A 49 4.25 -3.82 -2.62
CA ILE A 49 4.51 -3.06 -1.39
C ILE A 49 5.53 -1.93 -1.64
N ALA A 50 6.61 -2.18 -2.37
CA ALA A 50 7.63 -1.18 -2.67
C ALA A 50 7.04 -0.01 -3.48
N ASP A 51 6.23 -0.32 -4.48
CA ASP A 51 5.59 0.64 -5.38
C ASP A 51 4.55 1.51 -4.66
N ALA A 52 3.98 1.04 -3.54
CA ALA A 52 3.14 1.87 -2.67
C ALA A 52 3.91 3.07 -2.07
N ALA A 53 5.24 3.00 -2.03
CA ALA A 53 6.12 4.10 -1.65
C ALA A 53 6.71 4.89 -2.83
N ALA A 54 6.31 4.58 -4.07
CA ALA A 54 6.81 5.28 -5.25
C ALA A 54 6.49 6.78 -5.19
N VAL A 55 7.42 7.60 -5.71
CA VAL A 55 7.22 9.05 -5.88
C VAL A 55 6.12 9.29 -6.92
N GLU A 56 6.16 8.52 -8.01
CA GLU A 56 5.20 8.59 -9.11
C GLU A 56 3.79 8.18 -8.67
N ASP A 57 2.82 9.06 -8.92
CA ASP A 57 1.45 8.88 -8.44
C ASP A 57 0.71 7.75 -9.16
N TYR A 58 0.99 7.52 -10.44
CA TYR A 58 0.37 6.43 -11.19
C TYR A 58 0.78 5.06 -10.63
N THR A 59 2.08 4.83 -10.48
CA THR A 59 2.68 3.62 -9.90
C THR A 59 2.16 3.37 -8.49
N ARG A 60 2.15 4.41 -7.64
CA ARG A 60 1.60 4.33 -6.29
C ARG A 60 0.12 3.96 -6.27
N ARG A 61 -0.71 4.56 -7.14
CA ARG A 61 -2.15 4.21 -7.22
C ARG A 61 -2.38 2.77 -7.65
N ARG A 62 -1.63 2.28 -8.63
CA ARG A 62 -1.68 0.87 -9.08
C ARG A 62 -1.30 -0.07 -7.95
N ALA A 63 -0.24 0.24 -7.20
CA ALA A 63 0.15 -0.52 -6.02
C ALA A 63 -0.95 -0.55 -4.94
N TYR A 64 -1.63 0.57 -4.70
CA TYR A 64 -2.74 0.60 -3.75
C TYR A 64 -3.93 -0.23 -4.23
N GLN A 65 -4.25 -0.22 -5.52
CA GLN A 65 -5.28 -1.07 -6.11
C GLN A 65 -4.93 -2.55 -5.96
N PHE A 66 -3.68 -2.91 -6.22
CA PHE A 66 -3.17 -4.27 -6.04
C PHE A 66 -3.26 -4.72 -4.57
N LEU A 67 -2.73 -3.92 -3.63
CA LEU A 67 -2.66 -4.28 -2.21
C LEU A 67 -4.03 -4.28 -1.52
N LEU A 68 -4.98 -3.45 -1.95
CA LEU A 68 -6.31 -3.33 -1.35
C LEU A 68 -7.38 -4.10 -2.14
N GLY A 69 -7.04 -4.63 -3.30
CA GLY A 69 -7.94 -5.38 -4.18
C GLY A 69 -7.72 -6.88 -4.11
N SER A 70 -8.44 -7.57 -4.99
CA SER A 70 -8.45 -9.03 -5.09
C SER A 70 -7.14 -9.60 -5.64
N ASP A 71 -6.33 -8.82 -6.36
CA ASP A 71 -5.07 -9.32 -6.95
C ASP A 71 -4.11 -9.84 -5.88
N LEU A 72 -4.01 -9.14 -4.75
CA LEU A 72 -3.25 -9.62 -3.60
C LEU A 72 -3.85 -10.91 -3.03
N ASP A 73 -5.19 -10.99 -2.92
CA ASP A 73 -5.85 -12.17 -2.37
C ASP A 73 -5.55 -13.42 -3.23
N HIS A 74 -5.65 -13.31 -4.57
CA HIS A 74 -5.34 -14.40 -5.48
C HIS A 74 -3.87 -14.84 -5.39
N LEU A 75 -2.92 -13.90 -5.39
CA LEU A 75 -1.50 -14.26 -5.31
C LEU A 75 -1.13 -14.85 -3.95
N ALA A 76 -1.72 -14.34 -2.87
CA ALA A 76 -1.46 -14.85 -1.52
C ALA A 76 -2.00 -16.28 -1.36
N ASP A 77 -3.16 -16.59 -1.94
CA ASP A 77 -3.77 -17.93 -1.94
C ASP A 77 -2.86 -18.98 -2.60
N LEU A 78 -2.21 -18.65 -3.73
CA LEU A 78 -1.27 -19.54 -4.41
C LEU A 78 -0.07 -19.99 -3.56
N VAL A 79 0.26 -19.22 -2.51
CA VAL A 79 1.36 -19.53 -1.58
C VAL A 79 0.89 -19.78 -0.15
N GLU A 80 -0.41 -19.97 0.05
CA GLU A 80 -1.06 -20.15 1.36
C GLU A 80 -0.70 -19.05 2.38
N LEU A 81 -0.50 -17.83 1.88
CA LEU A 81 -0.18 -16.66 2.69
C LEU A 81 -1.47 -15.90 3.01
N ASN A 82 -1.60 -15.40 4.24
CA ASN A 82 -2.74 -14.57 4.61
C ASN A 82 -2.58 -13.15 3.99
N PRO A 83 -3.48 -12.69 3.10
CA PRO A 83 -3.37 -11.37 2.47
C PRO A 83 -3.55 -10.22 3.47
N GLU A 84 -4.35 -10.38 4.54
CA GLU A 84 -4.46 -9.37 5.59
C GLU A 84 -3.17 -9.21 6.40
N PHE A 85 -2.43 -10.29 6.60
CA PHE A 85 -1.10 -10.22 7.20
C PHE A 85 -0.15 -9.38 6.35
N VAL A 86 -0.16 -9.57 5.03
CA VAL A 86 0.63 -8.76 4.09
C VAL A 86 0.24 -7.28 4.17
N ARG A 87 -1.06 -6.97 4.16
CA ARG A 87 -1.57 -5.59 4.29
C ARG A 87 -1.13 -4.96 5.61
N GLU A 88 -1.21 -5.69 6.71
CA GLU A 88 -0.81 -5.20 8.04
C GLU A 88 0.70 -4.93 8.10
N VAL A 89 1.52 -5.81 7.54
CA VAL A 89 2.97 -5.60 7.40
C VAL A 89 3.25 -4.34 6.59
N ALA A 90 2.60 -4.16 5.44
CA ALA A 90 2.78 -2.99 4.60
C ALA A 90 2.42 -1.68 5.34
N ARG A 91 1.36 -1.69 6.16
CA ARG A 91 0.96 -0.54 7.00
C ARG A 91 1.98 -0.26 8.11
N ARG A 92 2.40 -1.30 8.86
CA ARG A 92 3.35 -1.15 9.97
C ARG A 92 4.75 -0.76 9.50
N ALA A 93 5.19 -1.29 8.37
CA ALA A 93 6.43 -0.92 7.71
C ALA A 93 6.36 0.45 7.02
N ARG A 94 5.18 1.11 7.06
CA ARG A 94 4.88 2.44 6.53
C ARG A 94 4.85 2.54 5.00
N TYR A 95 4.85 1.43 4.27
CA TYR A 95 4.68 1.44 2.81
C TYR A 95 3.25 1.77 2.39
N LEU A 96 2.26 1.22 3.10
CA LEU A 96 0.84 1.45 2.84
C LEU A 96 0.29 2.45 3.86
N THR A 97 0.06 3.69 3.42
CA THR A 97 -0.47 4.73 4.32
C THR A 97 -1.98 4.59 4.46
N THR A 98 -2.49 4.56 5.70
CA THR A 98 -3.93 4.74 5.95
C THR A 98 -4.30 6.13 5.42
N GLN A 99 -5.19 6.19 4.42
CA GLN A 99 -5.69 7.46 3.94
C GLN A 99 -6.30 8.21 5.13
N LYS A 100 -5.64 9.27 5.61
CA LYS A 100 -6.27 10.21 6.52
C LYS A 100 -7.41 10.85 5.73
N THR A 101 -8.65 10.61 6.14
CA THR A 101 -9.79 11.41 5.71
C THR A 101 -9.40 12.89 5.81
N PRO A 102 -9.51 13.67 4.71
CA PRO A 102 -9.07 15.06 4.72
C PRO A 102 -9.83 15.81 5.81
N LYS A 103 -9.12 16.33 6.82
CA LYS A 103 -9.72 17.22 7.83
C LYS A 103 -10.34 18.41 7.08
N PRO A 104 -11.59 18.82 7.39
CA PRO A 104 -12.21 19.94 6.73
C PRO A 104 -11.32 21.18 6.89
N LYS A 105 -10.93 21.80 5.77
CA LYS A 105 -10.17 23.04 5.77
C LYS A 105 -10.98 24.08 6.56
N LYS A 106 -10.49 24.52 7.71
CA LYS A 106 -11.04 25.70 8.41
C LYS A 106 -10.96 26.87 7.43
N ARG A 107 -12.12 27.33 6.94
CA ARG A 107 -12.22 28.58 6.17
C ARG A 107 -11.77 29.71 7.10
N THR A 108 -10.56 30.22 6.89
CA THR A 108 -10.16 31.51 7.45
C THR A 108 -11.00 32.58 6.76
N ARG A 109 -12.01 33.09 7.46
CA ARG A 109 -12.71 34.31 7.05
C ARG A 109 -11.69 35.44 7.16
N LYS A 110 -11.23 35.97 6.02
CA LYS A 110 -10.66 37.31 5.97
C LYS A 110 -11.78 38.27 6.36
N SER A 111 -11.79 38.78 7.58
CA SER A 111 -12.59 39.97 7.90
C SER A 111 -11.91 41.14 7.22
N GLY A 112 -12.43 41.51 6.04
CA GLY A 112 -12.08 42.75 5.38
C GLY A 112 -12.50 43.91 6.27
N ALA A 113 -11.56 44.83 6.46
CA ALA A 113 -11.78 46.14 7.05
C ALA A 113 -12.81 46.93 6.25
N ARG A 114 -13.69 47.66 6.96
CA ARG A 114 -14.20 48.99 6.64
C ARG A 114 -14.86 49.56 7.88
#